data_AF-A0A261RW70-F1
#
_entry.id   AF-A0A261RW70-F1
#
_cell.length_a   1.000
_cell.length_b   1.000
_cell.length_c   1.000
_cell.angle_alpha   90.00
_cell.angle_beta   90.00
_cell.angle_gamma   90.00
#
_symmetry.space_group_name_H-M   'P 1'
#
loop_
_entity.id
_entity.type
_entity.pdbx_description
1 polymer ?
#
loop_
_entity_poly.entity_id
_entity_poly.type
_entity_poly.pdbx_seq_one_letter_code
_entity_poly.pdbx_strand_id
1 'polypeptide(L)'
;MELPAPLTPPDCNLQGFPFMKMDVQGLRDSDLAIQATGEEFRCALLLWCASWHQIPAASLPDDPRILAMLAGVGRDLKEWKKHETGALRGWVKCSDGRLYHPEIAEQARKAWASKHEQRHKTECARIKKHNQRHGTRIPYPNLEEFLAQGPVHLVPRDVPARSPEKYQDVPTVSPGTCPPEREGDGEKKSGSSIVDRKTLVDKLHAAGIKAIASDARLERWLSSGLTQADVNRAIEAAHARRAHARSTQPINLGFVDRLLDDLIATRTIGASRALGESWWETASGITAQGDRLGLQQHPDEPFPLFKERVFTASGDGPWVWKSRGLNTARGGALPPSALHFASVAPSPPSGHPCRVPPRPTGAAPPPSSVQQRHQPASVSNHPLNA
;
A
#
# COMPACT_ATOMS: atom_id res chain seq x y z
N MET A 1 1.78 -40.45 -11.73
CA MET A 1 1.00 -39.64 -12.72
C MET A 1 1.84 -38.43 -13.04
N GLU A 2 2.00 -38.10 -14.31
CA GLU A 2 2.73 -36.91 -14.76
C GLU A 2 1.90 -35.66 -14.43
N LEU A 3 2.50 -34.68 -13.75
CA LEU A 3 1.83 -33.42 -13.42
C LEU A 3 1.81 -32.50 -14.63
N PRO A 4 0.73 -31.73 -14.87
CA PRO A 4 0.65 -30.81 -15.98
C PRO A 4 1.68 -29.68 -15.85
N ALA A 5 2.05 -29.09 -16.99
CA ALA A 5 2.86 -27.88 -17.01
C ALA A 5 2.11 -26.70 -16.34
N PRO A 6 2.84 -25.72 -15.77
CA PRO A 6 2.25 -24.51 -15.19
C PRO A 6 1.26 -23.81 -16.14
N LEU A 7 0.13 -23.36 -15.59
CA LEU A 7 -0.95 -22.77 -16.41
C LEU A 7 -0.70 -21.30 -16.80
N THR A 8 0.28 -20.64 -16.16
CA THR A 8 0.76 -19.31 -16.54
C THR A 8 2.29 -19.31 -16.67
N PRO A 9 2.87 -18.42 -17.49
CA PRO A 9 4.31 -18.28 -17.60
C PRO A 9 4.98 -18.01 -16.24
N PRO A 10 6.20 -18.52 -15.98
CA PRO A 10 6.87 -18.38 -14.69
C PRO A 10 7.13 -16.92 -14.27
N ASP A 11 7.21 -16.02 -15.24
CA ASP A 11 7.44 -14.58 -15.08
C ASP A 11 6.15 -13.74 -15.06
N CYS A 12 4.98 -14.39 -15.12
CA CYS A 12 3.68 -13.73 -15.15
C CYS A 12 3.43 -12.93 -13.86
N ASN A 13 3.74 -11.62 -13.90
CA ASN A 13 3.64 -10.70 -12.77
C ASN A 13 2.51 -9.69 -12.95
N LEU A 14 1.44 -9.86 -12.17
CA LEU A 14 0.26 -9.01 -12.14
C LEU A 14 0.09 -8.23 -10.83
N GLN A 15 1.14 -8.11 -10.01
CA GLN A 15 1.07 -7.36 -8.74
C GLN A 15 0.65 -5.88 -8.91
N GLY A 16 0.93 -5.28 -10.07
CA GLY A 16 0.48 -3.93 -10.41
C GLY A 16 -0.95 -3.83 -10.93
N PHE A 17 -1.71 -4.93 -10.96
CA PHE A 17 -3.09 -4.99 -11.44
C PHE A 17 -4.03 -5.11 -10.24
N PRO A 18 -4.66 -4.01 -9.78
CA PRO A 18 -5.51 -4.03 -8.59
C PRO A 18 -6.81 -4.80 -8.79
N PHE A 19 -7.22 -5.00 -10.05
CA PHE A 19 -8.46 -5.69 -10.39
C PHE A 19 -8.16 -6.98 -11.14
N MET A 20 -8.88 -8.04 -10.75
CA MET A 20 -8.97 -9.30 -11.46
C MET A 20 -10.33 -9.37 -12.15
N LYS A 21 -10.36 -9.65 -13.45
CA LYS A 21 -11.61 -9.90 -14.14
C LYS A 21 -12.16 -11.26 -13.67
N MET A 22 -13.39 -11.26 -13.17
CA MET A 22 -14.10 -12.47 -12.77
C MET A 22 -15.21 -12.76 -13.77
N ASP A 23 -15.34 -14.02 -14.19
CA ASP A 23 -16.56 -14.47 -14.86
C ASP A 23 -17.65 -14.67 -13.81
N VAL A 24 -18.57 -13.72 -13.74
CA VAL A 24 -19.64 -13.72 -12.73
C VAL A 24 -20.61 -14.87 -12.95
N GLN A 25 -20.92 -15.20 -14.21
CA GLN A 25 -21.81 -16.31 -14.52
C GLN A 25 -21.10 -17.63 -14.26
N GLY A 26 -19.85 -17.77 -14.72
CA GLY A 26 -19.02 -18.95 -14.47
C GLY A 26 -18.89 -19.26 -12.97
N LEU A 27 -18.56 -18.25 -12.15
CA LEU A 27 -18.48 -18.42 -10.70
C LEU A 27 -19.82 -18.84 -10.09
N ARG A 28 -20.91 -18.15 -10.44
CA ARG A 28 -22.25 -18.40 -9.89
C ARG A 28 -22.76 -19.81 -10.19
N ASP A 29 -22.49 -20.29 -11.41
CA ASP A 29 -23.00 -21.57 -11.91
C ASP A 29 -22.01 -22.72 -11.68
N SER A 30 -20.86 -22.46 -11.05
CA SER A 30 -19.80 -23.45 -10.78
C SER A 30 -20.15 -24.45 -9.68
N ASP A 31 -19.50 -25.62 -9.73
CA ASP A 31 -19.54 -26.62 -8.64
C ASP A 31 -19.11 -26.05 -7.28
N LEU A 32 -18.23 -25.04 -7.28
CA LEU A 32 -17.84 -24.34 -6.06
C LEU A 32 -19.06 -23.64 -5.43
N ALA A 33 -19.85 -22.90 -6.20
CA ALA A 33 -21.03 -22.20 -5.70
C ALA A 33 -22.17 -23.16 -5.32
N ILE A 34 -22.28 -24.31 -5.99
CA ILE A 34 -23.34 -25.30 -5.76
C ILE A 34 -23.06 -26.18 -4.55
N GLN A 35 -21.82 -26.64 -4.38
CA GLN A 35 -21.49 -27.71 -3.43
C GLN A 35 -20.74 -27.23 -2.18
N ALA A 36 -20.10 -26.06 -2.22
CA ALA A 36 -19.31 -25.59 -1.08
C ALA A 36 -20.21 -25.03 0.03
N THR A 37 -19.77 -25.23 1.27
CA THR A 37 -20.29 -24.50 2.42
C THR A 37 -19.91 -23.02 2.34
N GLY A 38 -20.58 -22.17 3.13
CA GLY A 38 -20.28 -20.72 3.14
C GLY A 38 -18.82 -20.40 3.50
N GLU A 39 -18.22 -21.14 4.44
CA GLU A 39 -16.81 -20.95 4.80
C GLU A 39 -15.86 -21.46 3.73
N GLU A 40 -16.14 -22.60 3.11
CA GLU A 40 -15.36 -23.09 1.96
C GLU A 40 -15.39 -22.10 0.80
N PHE A 41 -16.57 -21.54 0.48
CA PHE A 41 -16.71 -20.53 -0.56
C PHE A 41 -15.94 -19.24 -0.25
N ARG A 42 -16.04 -18.74 1.00
CA ARG A 42 -15.26 -17.58 1.47
C ARG A 42 -13.76 -17.84 1.34
N CYS A 43 -13.29 -19.00 1.77
CA CYS A 43 -11.90 -19.41 1.67
C CYS A 43 -11.43 -19.49 0.21
N ALA A 44 -12.22 -20.13 -0.66
CA ALA A 44 -11.92 -20.24 -2.09
C ALA A 44 -11.75 -18.85 -2.73
N LEU A 45 -12.69 -17.93 -2.50
CA LEU A 45 -12.63 -16.58 -3.07
C LEU A 45 -11.40 -15.79 -2.59
N LEU A 46 -11.00 -15.95 -1.32
CA LEU A 46 -9.78 -15.32 -0.81
C LEU A 46 -8.52 -15.92 -1.45
N LEU A 47 -8.48 -17.24 -1.64
CA LEU A 47 -7.39 -17.91 -2.35
C LEU A 47 -7.30 -17.46 -3.81
N TRP A 48 -8.44 -17.28 -4.47
CA TRP A 48 -8.51 -16.75 -5.84
C TRP A 48 -7.87 -15.36 -5.90
N CYS A 49 -8.30 -14.45 -5.01
CA CYS A 49 -7.73 -13.10 -4.89
C CYS A 49 -6.23 -13.12 -4.57
N ALA A 50 -5.79 -13.95 -3.61
CA ALA A 50 -4.40 -14.07 -3.23
C ALA A 50 -3.52 -14.54 -4.39
N SER A 51 -4.00 -15.50 -5.17
CA SER A 51 -3.28 -16.07 -6.32
C SER A 51 -3.03 -15.07 -7.44
N TRP A 52 -3.90 -14.06 -7.59
CA TRP A 52 -3.79 -13.03 -8.64
C TRP A 52 -2.48 -12.24 -8.55
N HIS A 53 -1.97 -12.01 -7.34
CA HIS A 53 -0.74 -11.25 -7.08
C HIS A 53 0.49 -12.12 -6.79
N GLN A 54 0.36 -13.44 -6.90
CA GLN A 54 1.51 -14.34 -6.84
C GLN A 54 2.37 -14.21 -8.11
N ILE A 55 3.59 -14.72 -8.04
CA ILE A 55 4.48 -14.89 -9.19
C ILE A 55 4.87 -16.37 -9.20
N PRO A 56 4.35 -17.17 -10.15
CA PRO A 56 3.48 -16.81 -11.27
C PRO A 56 2.05 -16.42 -10.83
N ALA A 57 1.41 -15.49 -11.53
CA ALA A 57 0.02 -15.13 -11.23
C ALA A 57 -0.93 -16.31 -11.48
N ALA A 58 -2.05 -16.34 -10.76
CA ALA A 58 -3.04 -17.43 -10.73
C ALA A 58 -2.56 -18.74 -10.10
N SER A 59 -1.47 -18.68 -9.31
CA SER A 59 -0.96 -19.84 -8.60
C SER A 59 -0.79 -19.60 -7.11
N LEU A 60 -0.70 -20.69 -6.36
CA LEU A 60 -0.52 -20.71 -4.91
C LEU A 60 0.59 -21.70 -4.52
N PRO A 61 1.32 -21.43 -3.43
CA PRO A 61 2.20 -22.42 -2.83
C PRO A 61 1.38 -23.59 -2.26
N ASP A 62 1.86 -24.82 -2.47
CA ASP A 62 1.28 -26.04 -1.91
C ASP A 62 1.78 -26.30 -0.47
N ASP A 63 1.55 -25.33 0.42
CA ASP A 63 1.85 -25.44 1.86
C ASP A 63 0.56 -25.12 2.65
N PRO A 64 0.01 -26.08 3.42
CA PRO A 64 -1.21 -25.89 4.19
C PRO A 64 -1.18 -24.68 5.15
N ARG A 65 0.00 -24.31 5.68
CA ARG A 65 0.16 -23.16 6.57
C ARG A 65 -0.03 -21.84 5.82
N ILE A 66 0.54 -21.76 4.62
CA ILE A 66 0.42 -20.57 3.78
C ILE A 66 -1.01 -20.50 3.23
N LEU A 67 -1.58 -21.62 2.80
CA LEU A 67 -2.96 -21.69 2.31
C LEU A 67 -3.96 -21.27 3.39
N ALA A 68 -3.83 -21.76 4.63
CA ALA A 68 -4.68 -21.34 5.75
C ALA A 68 -4.61 -19.84 6.02
N MET A 69 -3.41 -19.24 5.91
CA MET A 69 -3.23 -17.80 6.05
C MET A 69 -3.89 -17.02 4.92
N LEU A 70 -3.67 -17.43 3.66
CA LEU A 70 -4.23 -16.79 2.47
C LEU A 70 -5.75 -16.93 2.40
N ALA A 71 -6.31 -18.03 2.89
CA ALA A 71 -7.75 -18.26 3.02
C ALA A 71 -8.40 -17.47 4.17
N GLY A 72 -7.60 -16.74 4.96
CA GLY A 72 -8.08 -15.96 6.10
C GLY A 72 -8.51 -16.81 7.31
N VAL A 73 -8.11 -18.08 7.39
CA VAL A 73 -8.28 -18.94 8.57
C VAL A 73 -7.18 -18.67 9.61
N GLY A 74 -6.01 -18.23 9.14
CA GLY A 74 -4.88 -17.86 9.99
C GLY A 74 -4.00 -19.06 10.35
N ARG A 75 -3.74 -19.27 11.64
CA ARG A 75 -2.82 -20.32 12.13
C ARG A 75 -3.51 -21.62 12.55
N ASP A 76 -4.84 -21.69 12.52
CA ASP A 76 -5.59 -22.88 12.90
C ASP A 76 -5.66 -23.88 11.74
N LEU A 77 -4.68 -24.77 11.68
CA LEU A 77 -4.60 -25.82 10.65
C LEU A 77 -5.71 -26.88 10.79
N LYS A 78 -6.26 -27.05 12.00
CA LYS A 78 -7.35 -28.01 12.23
C LYS A 78 -8.64 -27.46 11.62
N GLU A 79 -8.88 -26.17 11.77
CA GLU A 79 -9.98 -25.48 11.12
C GLU A 79 -9.80 -25.44 9.61
N TRP A 80 -8.60 -25.09 9.12
CA TRP A 80 -8.29 -25.11 7.69
C TRP A 80 -8.63 -26.45 7.04
N LYS A 81 -8.21 -27.55 7.66
CA LYS A 81 -8.42 -28.90 7.14
C LYS A 81 -9.90 -29.27 6.94
N LYS A 82 -10.83 -28.64 7.67
CA LYS A 82 -12.27 -28.85 7.48
C LYS A 82 -12.77 -28.25 6.16
N HIS A 83 -12.18 -27.14 5.73
CA HIS A 83 -12.61 -26.35 4.57
C HIS A 83 -11.68 -26.52 3.36
N GLU A 84 -10.50 -27.11 3.54
CA GLU A 84 -9.46 -27.26 2.53
C GLU A 84 -9.97 -27.91 1.24
N THR A 85 -10.79 -28.96 1.37
CA THR A 85 -11.30 -29.70 0.21
C THR A 85 -12.22 -28.84 -0.66
N GLY A 86 -13.17 -28.11 -0.06
CA GLY A 86 -14.03 -27.19 -0.80
C GLY A 86 -13.31 -25.93 -1.28
N ALA A 87 -12.40 -25.39 -0.46
CA ALA A 87 -11.63 -24.19 -0.79
C ALA A 87 -10.66 -24.39 -1.96
N LEU A 88 -10.09 -25.60 -2.08
CA LEU A 88 -9.19 -26.00 -3.16
C LEU A 88 -9.90 -26.71 -4.32
N ARG A 89 -11.24 -26.68 -4.38
CA ARG A 89 -11.98 -27.21 -5.53
C ARG A 89 -11.54 -26.49 -6.82
N GLY A 90 -11.23 -27.27 -7.85
CA GLY A 90 -10.78 -26.75 -9.16
C GLY A 90 -9.29 -26.39 -9.25
N TRP A 91 -8.54 -26.47 -8.14
CA TRP A 91 -7.09 -26.25 -8.17
C TRP A 91 -6.34 -27.46 -8.70
N VAL A 92 -5.34 -27.22 -9.54
CA VAL A 92 -4.52 -28.24 -10.19
C VAL A 92 -3.07 -28.08 -9.78
N LYS A 93 -2.49 -29.12 -9.19
CA LYS A 93 -1.05 -29.15 -8.89
C LYS A 93 -0.25 -29.34 -10.18
N CYS A 94 0.64 -28.41 -10.47
CA CYS A 94 1.47 -28.43 -11.67
C CYS A 94 2.90 -28.93 -11.37
N SER A 95 3.68 -29.16 -12.42
CA SER A 95 5.04 -29.71 -12.35
C SER A 95 6.05 -28.81 -11.62
N ASP A 96 5.74 -27.53 -11.42
CA ASP A 96 6.53 -26.58 -10.62
C ASP A 96 6.23 -26.67 -9.11
N GLY A 97 5.35 -27.58 -8.70
CA GLY A 97 4.96 -27.79 -7.31
C GLY A 97 3.94 -26.77 -6.77
N ARG A 98 3.40 -25.90 -7.62
CA ARG A 98 2.36 -24.92 -7.25
C ARG A 98 0.97 -25.41 -7.66
N LEU A 99 -0.04 -24.86 -6.99
CA LEU A 99 -1.45 -25.06 -7.32
C LEU A 99 -1.88 -23.94 -8.26
N TYR A 100 -2.53 -24.27 -9.38
CA TYR A 100 -3.09 -23.29 -10.32
C TYR A 100 -4.60 -23.44 -10.43
N HIS A 101 -5.31 -22.33 -10.58
CA HIS A 101 -6.73 -22.35 -10.91
C HIS A 101 -6.93 -22.06 -12.41
N PRO A 102 -7.51 -22.98 -13.21
CA PRO A 102 -7.61 -22.83 -14.66
C PRO A 102 -8.28 -21.53 -15.11
N GLU A 103 -9.40 -21.15 -14.48
CA GLU A 103 -10.13 -19.93 -14.85
C GLU A 103 -9.33 -18.66 -14.56
N ILE A 104 -8.65 -18.61 -13.41
CA ILE A 104 -7.84 -17.46 -13.03
C ILE A 104 -6.59 -17.41 -13.92
N ALA A 105 -6.00 -18.56 -14.24
CA ALA A 105 -4.85 -18.67 -15.13
C ALA A 105 -5.18 -18.17 -16.54
N GLU A 106 -6.38 -18.43 -17.04
CA GLU A 106 -6.85 -17.86 -18.29
C GLU A 106 -6.91 -16.33 -18.25
N GLN A 107 -7.53 -15.75 -17.21
CA GLN A 107 -7.60 -14.30 -17.05
C GLN A 107 -6.21 -13.67 -16.85
N ALA A 108 -5.32 -14.36 -16.12
CA ALA A 108 -3.96 -13.92 -15.89
C ALA A 108 -3.15 -13.89 -17.20
N ARG A 109 -3.25 -14.93 -18.05
CA ARG A 109 -2.62 -14.94 -19.38
C ARG A 109 -3.13 -13.81 -20.26
N LYS A 110 -4.44 -13.54 -20.27
CA LYS A 110 -5.03 -12.42 -21.02
C LYS A 110 -4.49 -11.07 -20.52
N ALA A 111 -4.49 -10.83 -19.21
CA ALA A 111 -3.96 -9.61 -18.61
C ALA A 111 -2.45 -9.45 -18.87
N TRP A 112 -1.69 -10.55 -18.81
CA TRP A 112 -0.26 -10.59 -19.10
C TRP A 112 0.03 -10.24 -20.55
N ALA A 113 -0.70 -10.82 -21.50
CA ALA A 113 -0.58 -10.48 -22.92
C ALA A 113 -0.90 -9.00 -23.19
N SER A 114 -2.01 -8.49 -22.63
CA SER A 114 -2.37 -7.07 -22.75
C SER A 114 -1.31 -6.13 -22.16
N LYS A 115 -0.67 -6.51 -21.05
CA LYS A 115 0.45 -5.75 -20.46
C LYS A 115 1.63 -5.64 -21.43
N HIS A 116 1.96 -6.73 -22.11
CA HIS A 116 3.04 -6.78 -23.10
C HIS A 116 2.72 -5.94 -24.33
N GLU A 117 1.52 -6.09 -24.89
CA GLU A 117 1.08 -5.27 -26.02
C GLU A 117 1.10 -3.78 -25.70
N GLN A 118 0.65 -3.39 -24.50
CA GLN A 118 0.64 -1.98 -24.11
C GLN A 118 2.06 -1.42 -23.98
N ARG A 119 2.99 -2.21 -23.43
CA ARG A 119 4.41 -1.84 -23.35
C ARG A 119 5.02 -1.70 -24.74
N HIS A 120 4.74 -2.65 -25.63
CA HIS A 120 5.19 -2.62 -27.03
C HIS A 120 4.66 -1.41 -27.80
N LYS A 121 3.36 -1.12 -27.70
CA LYS A 121 2.73 0.07 -28.30
C LYS A 121 3.36 1.36 -27.81
N THR A 122 3.64 1.43 -26.50
CA THR A 122 4.30 2.60 -25.88
C THR A 122 5.71 2.78 -26.42
N GLU A 123 6.47 1.69 -26.57
CA GLU A 123 7.81 1.71 -27.13
C GLU A 123 7.81 2.12 -28.61
N CYS A 124 6.91 1.57 -29.43
CA CYS A 124 6.76 1.98 -30.82
C CYS A 124 6.41 3.47 -30.95
N ALA A 125 5.50 3.99 -30.12
CA ALA A 125 5.19 5.40 -30.09
C ALA A 125 6.41 6.27 -29.69
N ARG A 126 7.28 5.74 -28.84
CA ARG A 126 8.53 6.40 -28.42
C ARG A 126 9.54 6.45 -29.55
N ILE A 127 9.77 5.34 -30.24
CA ILE A 127 10.62 5.26 -31.44
C ILE A 127 10.12 6.24 -32.51
N LYS A 128 8.80 6.29 -32.74
CA LYS A 128 8.19 7.22 -33.71
C LYS A 128 8.53 8.67 -33.38
N LYS A 129 8.36 9.09 -32.13
CA LYS A 129 8.68 10.46 -31.69
C LYS A 129 10.17 10.75 -31.77
N HIS A 130 11.03 9.80 -31.43
CA HIS A 130 12.47 9.95 -31.52
C HIS A 130 12.94 10.13 -32.98
N ASN A 131 12.46 9.27 -33.89
CA ASN A 131 12.72 9.37 -35.33
C ASN A 131 12.29 10.73 -35.90
N GLN A 132 11.11 11.24 -35.49
CA GLN A 132 10.62 12.55 -35.90
C GLN A 132 11.50 13.72 -35.43
N ARG A 133 12.08 13.64 -34.22
CA ARG A 133 12.88 14.74 -33.64
C ARG A 133 14.32 14.75 -34.14
N HIS A 134 14.92 13.59 -34.32
CA HIS A 134 16.34 13.46 -34.63
C HIS A 134 16.61 13.10 -36.10
N GLY A 135 15.57 12.97 -36.92
CA GLY A 135 15.70 12.52 -38.32
C GLY A 135 16.23 11.09 -38.45
N THR A 136 16.19 10.31 -37.38
CA THR A 136 16.64 8.93 -37.35
C THR A 136 15.60 7.99 -37.97
N ARG A 137 16.03 6.79 -38.36
CA ARG A 137 15.18 5.76 -38.97
C ARG A 137 15.27 4.44 -38.22
N ILE A 138 15.07 4.51 -36.90
CA ILE A 138 15.09 3.32 -36.04
C ILE A 138 13.85 2.48 -36.37
N PRO A 139 14.01 1.18 -36.72
CA PRO A 139 12.88 0.32 -37.05
C PRO A 139 12.03 0.02 -35.80
N TYR A 140 10.73 -0.20 -36.01
CA TYR A 140 9.83 -0.64 -34.95
C TYR A 140 9.99 -2.15 -34.78
N PRO A 141 10.34 -2.64 -33.58
CA PRO A 141 10.36 -4.08 -33.34
C PRO A 141 8.94 -4.63 -33.43
N ASN A 142 8.78 -5.87 -33.90
CA ASN A 142 7.52 -6.57 -33.70
C ASN A 142 7.35 -6.99 -32.21
N LEU A 143 6.18 -7.51 -31.84
CA LEU A 143 5.92 -7.86 -30.43
C LEU A 143 6.88 -8.94 -29.93
N GLU A 144 7.12 -9.99 -30.70
CA GLU A 144 8.00 -11.10 -30.33
C GLU A 144 9.45 -10.65 -30.12
N GLU A 145 9.98 -9.85 -31.05
CA GLU A 145 11.32 -9.24 -30.95
C GLU A 145 11.44 -8.36 -29.70
N PHE A 146 10.42 -7.56 -29.41
CA PHE A 146 10.38 -6.70 -28.23
C PHE A 146 10.38 -7.52 -26.93
N LEU A 147 9.66 -8.64 -26.89
CA LEU A 147 9.64 -9.54 -25.73
C LEU A 147 10.98 -10.24 -25.53
N ALA A 148 11.60 -10.71 -26.62
CA ALA A 148 12.90 -11.38 -26.58
C ALA A 148 14.04 -10.46 -26.07
N GLN A 149 13.96 -9.16 -26.38
CA GLN A 149 14.96 -8.16 -25.94
C GLN A 149 14.84 -7.79 -24.46
N GLY A 150 13.71 -8.08 -23.81
CA GLY A 150 13.46 -7.68 -22.42
C GLY A 150 13.21 -6.17 -22.24
N PRO A 151 13.28 -5.62 -21.02
CA PRO A 151 12.91 -4.23 -20.70
C PRO A 151 13.97 -3.20 -21.15
N VAL A 152 14.56 -3.39 -22.33
CA VAL A 152 15.54 -2.46 -22.92
C VAL A 152 14.79 -1.42 -23.73
N HIS A 153 15.01 -0.17 -23.38
CA HIS A 153 14.52 0.97 -24.13
C HIS A 153 15.38 1.16 -25.39
N LEU A 154 14.80 0.99 -26.58
CA LEU A 154 15.53 1.08 -27.86
C LEU A 154 16.00 2.50 -28.20
N VAL A 155 15.30 3.51 -27.69
CA VAL A 155 15.72 4.90 -27.75
C VAL A 155 16.08 5.43 -26.36
N PRO A 156 16.99 6.40 -26.22
CA PRO A 156 17.22 7.06 -24.94
C PRO A 156 15.93 7.68 -24.38
N ARG A 157 15.81 7.78 -23.04
CA ARG A 157 14.76 8.61 -22.43
C ARG A 157 15.07 10.06 -22.78
N ASP A 158 14.09 10.76 -23.33
CA ASP A 158 14.22 12.20 -23.53
C ASP A 158 14.37 12.87 -22.16
N VAL A 159 15.58 13.30 -21.82
CA VAL A 159 15.79 14.23 -20.73
C VAL A 159 15.44 15.61 -21.32
N PRO A 160 14.43 16.33 -20.79
CA PRO A 160 14.15 17.67 -21.27
C PRO A 160 15.42 18.51 -21.10
N ALA A 161 15.97 19.00 -22.21
CA ALA A 161 17.09 19.92 -22.17
C ALA A 161 16.69 21.13 -21.32
N ARG A 162 17.42 21.41 -20.24
CA ARG A 162 17.36 22.73 -19.60
C ARG A 162 17.76 23.75 -20.66
N SER A 163 16.91 24.72 -20.95
CA SER A 163 17.23 25.81 -21.87
C SER A 163 18.53 26.49 -21.46
N PRO A 164 19.41 26.87 -22.40
CA PRO A 164 20.65 27.56 -22.07
C PRO A 164 20.34 28.93 -21.44
N GLU A 165 20.88 29.15 -20.24
CA GLU A 165 20.81 30.41 -19.50
C GLU A 165 21.39 31.54 -20.36
N LYS A 166 20.55 32.51 -20.74
CA LYS A 166 21.04 33.81 -21.20
C LYS A 166 21.42 34.62 -19.96
N TYR A 167 22.70 34.63 -19.61
CA TYR A 167 23.27 35.66 -18.74
C TYR A 167 23.30 36.98 -19.53
N GLN A 168 22.54 37.98 -19.08
CA GLN A 168 22.83 39.38 -19.38
C GLN A 168 23.36 40.04 -18.11
N ASP A 169 24.48 40.74 -18.27
CA ASP A 169 25.27 41.40 -17.24
C ASP A 169 24.43 42.27 -16.30
N VAL A 170 24.67 42.10 -15.00
CA VAL A 170 24.16 43.00 -13.94
C VAL A 170 25.38 43.70 -13.30
N PRO A 171 25.37 45.04 -13.13
CA PRO A 171 26.52 45.75 -12.56
C PRO A 171 26.72 45.41 -11.08
N THR A 172 27.99 45.30 -10.68
CA THR A 172 28.45 45.10 -9.30
C THR A 172 28.00 46.23 -8.37
N VAL A 173 27.18 45.91 -7.35
CA VAL A 173 27.11 46.70 -6.11
C VAL A 173 27.00 45.78 -4.90
N SER A 174 27.88 46.05 -3.94
CA SER A 174 28.10 45.37 -2.66
C SER A 174 27.14 45.92 -1.57
N PRO A 175 27.09 45.36 -0.34
CA PRO A 175 25.91 44.70 0.19
C PRO A 175 25.17 45.51 1.25
N GLY A 176 23.84 45.43 1.23
CA GLY A 176 23.00 45.87 2.34
C GLY A 176 21.59 46.15 1.88
N THR A 177 20.63 45.57 2.60
CA THR A 177 19.17 45.80 2.53
C THR A 177 18.39 44.88 1.58
N CYS A 178 17.54 44.04 2.18
CA CYS A 178 16.35 43.45 1.56
C CYS A 178 15.12 44.25 2.03
N PRO A 179 13.93 44.20 1.39
CA PRO A 179 13.52 43.97 -0.02
C PRO A 179 12.61 45.15 -0.50
N PRO A 180 11.93 45.19 -1.68
CA PRO A 180 10.75 44.34 -1.98
C PRO A 180 10.63 43.85 -3.45
N GLU A 181 9.91 42.73 -3.62
CA GLU A 181 9.45 42.17 -4.90
C GLU A 181 8.23 42.91 -5.47
N ARG A 182 8.10 42.90 -6.81
CA ARG A 182 6.90 42.84 -7.69
C ARG A 182 7.37 43.09 -9.15
N GLU A 183 6.83 42.55 -10.25
CA GLU A 183 5.64 41.74 -10.58
C GLU A 183 5.73 41.30 -12.07
N GLY A 184 5.16 40.13 -12.42
CA GLY A 184 4.59 39.78 -13.73
C GLY A 184 5.45 38.97 -14.72
N ASP A 185 5.03 37.91 -15.43
CA ASP A 185 3.80 37.11 -15.53
C ASP A 185 4.13 35.82 -16.34
N GLY A 186 3.49 34.67 -16.05
CA GLY A 186 3.67 33.44 -16.86
C GLY A 186 3.28 32.12 -16.18
N GLU A 187 1.97 31.90 -16.10
CA GLU A 187 1.21 31.01 -15.22
C GLU A 187 1.50 29.49 -15.33
N LYS A 188 2.07 28.93 -14.24
CA LYS A 188 1.97 27.50 -13.87
C LYS A 188 0.81 27.36 -12.89
N LYS A 189 -0.22 26.58 -13.20
CA LYS A 189 -1.33 26.32 -12.26
C LYS A 189 -0.94 25.30 -11.20
N SER A 190 -0.13 25.77 -10.26
CA SER A 190 -0.03 25.23 -8.90
C SER A 190 -1.24 25.70 -8.11
N GLY A 191 -2.03 24.75 -7.60
CA GLY A 191 -3.16 25.05 -6.72
C GLY A 191 -2.65 25.47 -5.34
N SER A 192 -2.49 26.77 -5.14
CA SER A 192 -2.52 27.38 -3.80
C SER A 192 -2.78 28.88 -3.93
N SER A 193 -4.05 29.26 -3.96
CA SER A 193 -4.46 30.62 -3.63
C SER A 193 -5.75 30.47 -2.84
N ILE A 194 -5.67 30.84 -1.57
CA ILE A 194 -6.82 31.12 -0.72
C ILE A 194 -7.60 32.20 -1.47
N VAL A 195 -8.85 31.91 -1.83
CA VAL A 195 -9.67 32.86 -2.57
C VAL A 195 -10.01 34.03 -1.66
N ASP A 196 -9.80 35.28 -2.11
CA ASP A 196 -10.35 36.43 -1.39
C ASP A 196 -11.88 36.44 -1.53
N ARG A 197 -12.58 36.98 -0.52
CA ARG A 197 -14.05 37.03 -0.47
C ARG A 197 -14.63 37.64 -1.73
N LYS A 198 -14.05 38.74 -2.21
CA LYS A 198 -14.53 39.44 -3.41
C LYS A 198 -14.41 38.54 -4.64
N THR A 199 -13.25 37.92 -4.83
CA THR A 199 -13.00 36.99 -5.94
C THR A 199 -13.93 35.77 -5.92
N LEU A 200 -14.26 35.27 -4.73
CA LEU A 200 -15.20 34.16 -4.57
C LEU A 200 -16.63 34.55 -5.00
N VAL A 201 -17.10 35.73 -4.59
CA VAL A 201 -18.41 36.26 -4.99
C VAL A 201 -18.46 36.47 -6.50
N ASP A 202 -17.44 37.11 -7.08
CA ASP A 202 -17.38 37.38 -8.52
C ASP A 202 -17.45 36.10 -9.36
N LYS A 203 -16.81 35.02 -8.91
CA LYS A 203 -16.84 33.71 -9.59
C LYS A 203 -18.19 33.01 -9.49
N LEU A 204 -18.85 33.10 -8.34
CA LEU A 204 -20.20 32.57 -8.19
C LEU A 204 -21.19 33.33 -9.10
N HIS A 205 -21.05 34.65 -9.19
CA HIS A 205 -21.86 35.48 -10.09
C HIS A 205 -21.61 35.15 -11.56
N ALA A 206 -20.34 34.96 -11.96
CA ALA A 206 -19.98 34.55 -13.31
C ALA A 206 -20.56 33.17 -13.70
N ALA A 207 -20.78 32.29 -12.72
CA ALA A 207 -21.44 31.01 -12.89
C ALA A 207 -22.99 31.08 -12.79
N GLY A 208 -23.57 32.28 -12.70
CA GLY A 208 -25.01 32.50 -12.59
C GLY A 208 -25.59 32.18 -11.21
N ILE A 209 -24.75 32.08 -10.17
CA ILE A 209 -25.15 31.79 -8.79
C ILE A 209 -25.24 33.12 -8.03
N LYS A 210 -26.43 33.44 -7.53
CA LYS A 210 -26.64 34.62 -6.70
C LYS A 210 -25.95 34.42 -5.35
N ALA A 211 -24.91 35.20 -5.07
CA ALA A 211 -24.18 35.22 -3.81
C ALA A 211 -24.15 36.65 -3.24
N ILE A 212 -24.28 36.80 -1.93
CA ILE A 212 -24.17 38.10 -1.24
C ILE A 212 -22.88 38.07 -0.42
N ALA A 213 -22.07 39.12 -0.50
CA ALA A 213 -20.75 39.17 0.15
C ALA A 213 -20.81 39.05 1.69
N SER A 214 -21.95 39.37 2.31
CA SER A 214 -22.19 39.25 3.75
C SER A 214 -22.74 37.89 4.18
N ASP A 215 -22.89 36.93 3.28
CA ASP A 215 -23.41 35.60 3.62
C ASP A 215 -22.42 34.83 4.51
N ALA A 216 -22.90 34.37 5.67
CA ALA A 216 -22.10 33.66 6.68
C ALA A 216 -21.46 32.37 6.14
N ARG A 217 -22.03 31.76 5.09
CA ARG A 217 -21.44 30.57 4.44
C ARG A 217 -20.12 30.88 3.75
N LEU A 218 -19.96 32.08 3.18
CA LEU A 218 -18.73 32.48 2.52
C LEU A 218 -17.59 32.63 3.54
N GLU A 219 -17.85 33.21 4.71
CA GLU A 219 -16.87 33.24 5.82
C GLU A 219 -16.42 31.84 6.23
N ARG A 220 -17.38 30.92 6.35
CA ARG A 220 -17.12 29.52 6.71
C ARG A 220 -16.22 28.83 5.68
N TRP A 221 -16.49 29.00 4.39
CA TRP A 221 -15.67 28.39 3.34
C TRP A 221 -14.26 28.98 3.31
N LEU A 222 -14.13 30.30 3.43
CA LEU A 222 -12.82 30.97 3.48
C LEU A 222 -11.97 30.49 4.65
N SER A 223 -12.60 30.23 5.80
CA SER A 223 -11.93 29.70 6.99
C SER A 223 -11.57 28.20 6.90
N SER A 224 -12.10 27.47 5.90
CA SER A 224 -11.95 26.00 5.78
C SER A 224 -10.79 25.55 4.87
N GLY A 225 -9.93 26.48 4.41
CA GLY A 225 -8.84 26.17 3.47
C GLY A 225 -9.36 25.82 2.07
N LEU A 226 -10.42 26.51 1.64
CA LEU A 226 -11.02 26.37 0.33
C LEU A 226 -10.04 26.85 -0.76
N THR A 227 -9.73 25.99 -1.72
CA THR A 227 -8.92 26.38 -2.88
C THR A 227 -9.80 26.79 -4.05
N GLN A 228 -9.25 27.59 -4.95
CA GLN A 228 -9.94 27.95 -6.18
C GLN A 228 -10.39 26.73 -7.02
N ALA A 229 -9.63 25.63 -6.97
CA ALA A 229 -9.98 24.40 -7.67
C ALA A 229 -11.20 23.71 -7.07
N ASP A 230 -11.45 23.88 -5.77
CA ASP A 230 -12.61 23.29 -5.09
C ASP A 230 -13.88 24.03 -5.49
N VAL A 231 -13.82 25.37 -5.55
CA VAL A 231 -14.92 26.22 -6.02
C VAL A 231 -15.32 25.85 -7.45
N ASN A 232 -14.34 25.72 -8.35
CA ASN A 232 -14.61 25.37 -9.74
C ASN A 232 -15.25 23.97 -9.86
N ARG A 233 -14.72 22.98 -9.14
CA ARG A 233 -15.26 21.61 -9.14
C ARG A 233 -16.67 21.53 -8.57
N ALA A 234 -16.97 22.29 -7.52
CA ALA A 234 -18.32 22.33 -6.95
C ALA A 234 -19.33 22.95 -7.92
N ILE A 235 -18.95 24.01 -8.63
CA ILE A 235 -19.79 24.64 -9.66
C ILE A 235 -20.04 23.66 -10.81
N GLU A 236 -19.00 23.02 -11.34
CA GLU A 236 -19.14 22.00 -12.39
C GLU A 236 -20.05 20.84 -11.96
N ALA A 237 -19.84 20.31 -10.75
CA ALA A 237 -20.67 19.25 -10.18
C ALA A 237 -22.13 19.69 -10.02
N ALA A 238 -22.38 20.95 -9.64
CA ALA A 238 -23.72 21.50 -9.51
C ALA A 238 -24.44 21.55 -10.87
N HIS A 239 -23.76 22.00 -11.93
CA HIS A 239 -24.29 22.00 -13.29
C HIS A 239 -24.54 20.59 -13.81
N ALA A 240 -23.59 19.66 -13.62
CA ALA A 240 -23.74 18.27 -14.03
C ALA A 240 -24.94 17.59 -13.36
N ARG A 241 -25.15 17.80 -12.06
CA ARG A 241 -26.32 17.25 -11.33
C ARG A 241 -27.65 17.83 -11.85
N ARG A 242 -27.70 19.12 -12.19
CA ARG A 242 -28.90 19.74 -12.77
C ARG A 242 -29.19 19.24 -14.18
N ALA A 243 -28.15 19.07 -15.00
CA ALA A 243 -28.26 18.49 -16.34
C ALA A 243 -28.78 17.04 -16.28
N HIS A 244 -28.22 16.22 -15.38
CA HIS A 244 -28.68 14.84 -15.19
C HIS A 244 -30.13 14.76 -14.71
N ALA A 245 -30.54 15.64 -13.79
CA ALA A 245 -31.91 15.72 -13.29
C ALA A 245 -32.89 16.43 -14.24
N ARG A 246 -32.44 16.90 -15.41
CA ARG A 246 -33.22 17.70 -16.38
C ARG A 246 -33.99 18.87 -15.73
N SER A 247 -33.41 19.46 -14.68
CA SER A 247 -34.06 20.49 -13.85
C SER A 247 -33.70 21.88 -14.35
N THR A 248 -34.71 22.73 -14.60
CA THR A 248 -34.55 24.12 -15.04
C THR A 248 -34.41 25.12 -13.90
N GLN A 249 -34.42 24.65 -12.64
CA GLN A 249 -34.30 25.52 -11.48
C GLN A 249 -32.87 26.10 -11.37
N PRO A 250 -32.74 27.37 -10.95
CA PRO A 250 -31.44 28.00 -10.78
C PRO A 250 -30.61 27.30 -9.69
N ILE A 251 -29.30 27.22 -9.90
CA ILE A 251 -28.36 26.76 -8.89
C ILE A 251 -28.26 27.84 -7.81
N ASN A 252 -28.56 27.46 -6.56
CA ASN A 252 -28.50 28.36 -5.42
C ASN A 252 -27.25 28.10 -4.57
N LEU A 253 -26.89 29.09 -3.77
CA LEU A 253 -25.68 29.04 -2.93
C LEU A 253 -25.71 27.88 -1.93
N GLY A 254 -26.88 27.53 -1.38
CA GLY A 254 -27.03 26.40 -0.44
C GLY A 254 -26.83 25.02 -1.08
N PHE A 255 -27.02 24.90 -2.39
CA PHE A 255 -26.73 23.67 -3.12
C PHE A 255 -25.23 23.50 -3.34
N VAL A 256 -24.53 24.59 -3.65
CA VAL A 256 -23.06 24.63 -3.79
C VAL A 256 -22.39 24.38 -2.44
N ASP A 257 -22.96 24.90 -1.35
CA ASP A 257 -22.52 24.65 0.04
C ASP A 257 -22.38 23.17 0.36
N ARG A 258 -23.42 22.38 0.09
CA ARG A 258 -23.39 20.93 0.34
C ARG A 258 -22.37 20.20 -0.52
N LEU A 259 -22.16 20.64 -1.75
CA LEU A 259 -21.17 20.04 -2.66
C LEU A 259 -19.74 20.36 -2.22
N LEU A 260 -19.51 21.57 -1.71
CA LEU A 260 -18.23 21.96 -1.15
C LEU A 260 -17.92 21.20 0.15
N ASP A 261 -18.89 21.04 1.04
CA ASP A 261 -18.72 20.24 2.27
C ASP A 261 -18.35 18.78 1.94
N ASP A 262 -19.01 18.16 0.94
CA ASP A 262 -18.72 16.79 0.48
C ASP A 262 -17.34 16.66 -0.17
N LEU A 263 -16.93 17.64 -0.99
CA LEU A 263 -15.60 17.66 -1.62
C LEU A 263 -14.48 17.87 -0.60
N ILE A 264 -14.69 18.73 0.39
CA ILE A 264 -13.74 18.95 1.50
C ILE A 264 -13.64 17.68 2.34
N ALA A 265 -14.76 17.05 2.70
CA ALA A 265 -14.78 15.78 3.43
C ALA A 265 -14.09 14.65 2.66
N THR A 266 -14.32 14.55 1.35
CA THR A 266 -13.66 13.55 0.50
C THR A 266 -12.15 13.79 0.42
N ARG A 267 -11.72 15.05 0.36
CA ARG A 267 -10.29 15.42 0.37
C ARG A 267 -9.64 15.10 1.71
N THR A 268 -10.28 15.42 2.84
CA THR A 268 -9.71 15.12 4.16
C THR A 268 -9.61 13.62 4.41
N ILE A 269 -10.61 12.84 3.98
CA ILE A 269 -10.57 11.36 4.02
C ILE A 269 -9.47 10.82 3.09
N GLY A 270 -9.38 11.31 1.85
CA GLY A 270 -8.37 10.89 0.88
C GLY A 270 -6.94 11.23 1.32
N ALA A 271 -6.74 12.42 1.88
CA ALA A 271 -5.46 12.83 2.48
C ALA A 271 -5.10 11.95 3.68
N SER A 272 -6.06 11.67 4.57
CA SER A 272 -5.89 10.76 5.71
C SER A 272 -5.51 9.34 5.26
N ARG A 273 -6.14 8.83 4.19
CA ARG A 273 -5.84 7.51 3.61
C ARG A 273 -4.46 7.45 2.95
N ALA A 274 -4.08 8.48 2.17
CA ALA A 274 -2.76 8.58 1.55
C ALA A 274 -1.64 8.69 2.60
N LEU A 275 -1.87 9.44 3.68
CA LEU A 275 -1.00 9.54 4.86
C LEU A 275 -0.94 8.26 5.71
N GLY A 276 -1.89 7.33 5.57
CA GLY A 276 -1.85 6.03 6.23
C GLY A 276 -1.09 4.98 5.42
N GLU A 277 -1.28 4.96 4.10
CA GLU A 277 -0.78 3.90 3.22
C GLU A 277 0.60 4.17 2.60
N SER A 278 1.14 5.40 2.64
CA SER A 278 2.39 5.75 1.91
C SER A 278 3.20 6.93 2.48
N TRP A 279 3.03 7.27 3.76
CA TRP A 279 3.67 8.46 4.36
C TRP A 279 5.19 8.49 4.22
N TRP A 280 5.85 7.33 4.11
CA TRP A 280 7.31 7.19 3.99
C TRP A 280 7.87 7.52 2.61
N GLU A 281 7.02 7.77 1.60
CA GLU A 281 7.44 8.03 0.21
C GLU A 281 7.70 9.51 -0.10
N THR A 282 7.13 10.42 0.69
CA THR A 282 7.19 11.86 0.44
C THR A 282 7.78 12.60 1.63
N ALA A 283 8.47 13.73 1.37
CA ALA A 283 9.05 14.53 2.44
C ALA A 283 7.98 15.06 3.40
N SER A 284 6.84 15.52 2.86
CA SER A 284 5.69 15.97 3.65
C SER A 284 5.05 14.86 4.47
N GLY A 285 4.96 13.63 3.95
CA GLY A 285 4.47 12.48 4.71
C GLY A 285 5.40 12.08 5.86
N ILE A 286 6.72 12.15 5.63
CA ILE A 286 7.74 11.90 6.66
C ILE A 286 7.68 12.97 7.75
N THR A 287 7.55 14.25 7.39
CA THR A 287 7.38 15.34 8.36
C THR A 287 6.10 15.16 9.17
N ALA A 288 4.96 14.89 8.52
CA ALA A 288 3.70 14.67 9.22
C ALA A 288 3.72 13.44 10.14
N GLN A 289 4.44 12.38 9.77
CA GLN A 289 4.67 11.23 10.66
C GLN A 289 5.62 11.58 11.81
N GLY A 290 6.65 12.41 11.56
CA GLY A 290 7.49 12.99 12.60
C GLY A 290 6.66 13.77 13.62
N ASP A 291 5.76 14.64 13.17
CA ASP A 291 4.86 15.43 14.02
C ASP A 291 4.02 14.52 14.95
N ARG A 292 3.45 13.44 14.40
CA ARG A 292 2.69 12.45 15.19
C ARG A 292 3.52 11.75 16.25
N LEU A 293 4.80 11.53 15.98
CA LEU A 293 5.76 10.91 16.90
C LEU A 293 6.44 11.94 17.82
N GLY A 294 6.06 13.22 17.73
CA GLY A 294 6.68 14.31 18.49
C GLY A 294 8.10 14.66 18.04
N LEU A 295 8.48 14.29 16.81
CA LEU A 295 9.77 14.56 16.21
C LEU A 295 9.65 15.72 15.22
N GLN A 296 10.27 16.85 15.53
CA GLN A 296 10.44 17.99 14.62
C GLN A 296 11.84 18.00 14.01
N GLN A 297 11.95 18.50 12.77
CA GLN A 297 13.25 18.76 12.16
C GLN A 297 13.87 20.01 12.81
N HIS A 298 15.10 19.89 13.31
CA HIS A 298 15.81 21.06 13.87
C HIS A 298 16.26 22.01 12.74
N PRO A 299 16.35 23.33 12.96
CA PRO A 299 16.84 24.28 11.96
C PRO A 299 18.19 23.91 11.31
N ASP A 300 19.08 23.29 12.09
CA ASP A 300 20.42 22.87 11.64
C ASP A 300 20.49 21.39 11.20
N GLU A 301 19.37 20.68 11.17
CA GLU A 301 19.31 19.25 10.86
C GLU A 301 19.00 19.02 9.38
N PRO A 302 19.89 18.40 8.59
CA PRO A 302 19.59 17.97 7.24
C PRO A 302 18.43 16.97 7.21
N PHE A 303 17.52 17.13 6.26
CA PHE A 303 16.33 16.28 6.11
C PHE A 303 16.61 14.76 6.13
N PRO A 304 17.72 14.23 5.57
CA PRO A 304 18.06 12.80 5.68
C PRO A 304 18.21 12.29 7.12
N LEU A 305 18.76 13.08 8.05
CA LEU A 305 18.92 12.69 9.46
C LEU A 305 17.57 12.73 10.19
N PHE A 306 16.76 13.75 9.92
CA PHE A 306 15.39 13.84 10.42
C PHE A 306 14.56 12.63 9.97
N LYS A 307 14.65 12.27 8.69
CA LYS A 307 14.00 11.09 8.12
C LYS A 307 14.40 9.79 8.81
N GLU A 308 15.69 9.61 9.11
CA GLU A 308 16.18 8.41 9.81
C GLU A 308 15.61 8.29 11.23
N ARG A 309 15.50 9.41 11.96
CA ARG A 309 14.84 9.45 13.27
C ARG A 309 13.37 9.08 13.19
N VAL A 310 12.64 9.64 12.21
CA VAL A 310 11.22 9.32 12.00
C VAL A 310 11.04 7.84 11.66
N PHE A 311 11.90 7.26 10.82
CA PHE A 311 11.85 5.85 10.45
C PHE A 311 12.18 4.93 11.63
N THR A 312 13.16 5.30 12.45
CA THR A 312 13.54 4.56 13.66
C THR A 312 12.42 4.58 14.69
N ALA A 313 11.82 5.75 14.93
CA ALA A 313 10.71 5.91 15.87
C ALA A 313 9.40 5.28 15.37
N SER A 314 9.21 5.15 14.05
CA SER A 314 8.06 4.48 13.45
C SER A 314 8.12 2.94 13.54
N GLY A 315 9.25 2.37 13.96
CA GLY A 315 9.43 0.92 14.09
C GLY A 315 9.53 0.18 12.75
N ASP A 316 9.18 -1.11 12.76
CA ASP A 316 9.29 -1.99 11.60
C ASP A 316 8.24 -1.66 10.53
N GLY A 317 8.70 -1.43 9.30
CA GLY A 317 7.85 -1.18 8.16
C GLY A 317 8.59 -1.20 6.82
N PRO A 318 7.88 -0.93 5.69
CA PRO A 318 8.45 -0.92 4.34
C PRO A 318 9.60 0.07 4.10
N TRP A 319 9.99 0.87 5.09
CA TRP A 319 11.12 1.79 5.03
C TRP A 319 12.44 1.22 5.57
N VAL A 320 12.41 0.08 6.28
CA VAL A 320 13.57 -0.51 6.98
C VAL A 320 14.53 -1.28 6.03
N TRP A 321 14.10 -1.63 4.82
CA TRP A 321 14.92 -2.42 3.88
C TRP A 321 15.95 -1.62 3.08
N LYS A 322 15.83 -0.28 3.00
CA LYS A 322 16.79 0.57 2.26
C LYS A 322 17.98 1.04 3.11
N SER A 323 17.89 0.93 4.43
CA SER A 323 18.93 1.39 5.38
C SER A 323 19.89 0.28 5.81
N ARG A 324 19.55 -1.01 5.62
CA ARG A 324 20.49 -2.13 5.79
C ARG A 324 21.14 -2.46 4.45
N GLY A 325 22.29 -1.85 4.17
CA GLY A 325 23.00 -1.97 2.90
C GLY A 325 23.40 -3.40 2.52
N LEU A 326 22.54 -4.10 1.77
CA LEU A 326 22.92 -5.27 0.96
C LEU A 326 23.02 -4.85 -0.51
N ASN A 327 24.16 -4.22 -0.84
CA ASN A 327 24.76 -4.40 -2.14
C ASN A 327 25.51 -5.74 -2.12
N THR A 328 25.05 -6.75 -2.85
CA THR A 328 25.94 -7.81 -3.35
C THR A 328 25.49 -8.26 -4.73
N ALA A 329 26.34 -7.95 -5.71
CA ALA A 329 26.41 -8.68 -6.95
C ALA A 329 26.99 -10.08 -6.69
N ARG A 330 26.52 -11.07 -7.47
CA ARG A 330 26.98 -12.47 -7.59
C ARG A 330 26.80 -13.39 -6.37
N GLY A 331 26.47 -14.63 -6.71
CA GLY A 331 25.96 -15.65 -5.80
C GLY A 331 26.95 -16.24 -4.80
N GLY A 332 26.38 -16.95 -3.84
CA GLY A 332 27.06 -17.71 -2.80
C GLY A 332 26.05 -18.14 -1.75
N ALA A 333 26.00 -19.43 -1.45
CA ALA A 333 24.99 -20.11 -0.64
C ALA A 333 24.92 -19.64 0.84
N LEU A 334 23.74 -19.83 1.45
CA LEU A 334 23.51 -19.79 2.90
C LEU A 334 24.19 -20.98 3.60
N PRO A 335 24.60 -20.80 4.88
CA PRO A 335 24.31 -21.83 5.87
C PRO A 335 23.75 -21.26 7.20
N PRO A 336 23.28 -22.14 8.12
CA PRO A 336 22.08 -21.92 8.92
C PRO A 336 22.31 -21.43 10.35
N SER A 337 21.22 -20.89 10.92
CA SER A 337 20.80 -20.88 12.34
C SER A 337 21.83 -21.11 13.44
N ALA A 338 22.04 -20.11 14.30
CA ALA A 338 22.24 -20.31 15.74
C ALA A 338 21.83 -19.06 16.53
N LEU A 339 20.67 -19.13 17.18
CA LEU A 339 20.31 -18.31 18.33
C LEU A 339 21.30 -18.60 19.45
N HIS A 340 21.97 -17.59 20.01
CA HIS A 340 22.33 -17.56 21.43
C HIS A 340 22.42 -16.13 21.95
N PHE A 341 21.50 -15.83 22.86
CA PHE A 341 21.52 -14.66 23.76
C PHE A 341 22.74 -14.76 24.68
N ALA A 342 23.53 -13.70 24.78
CA ALA A 342 24.48 -13.52 25.88
C ALA A 342 24.21 -12.17 26.56
N SER A 343 23.56 -12.26 27.73
CA SER A 343 23.44 -11.21 28.71
C SER A 343 24.81 -11.00 29.38
N VAL A 344 25.29 -9.75 29.42
CA VAL A 344 26.51 -9.37 30.13
C VAL A 344 26.12 -8.79 31.49
N ALA A 345 26.56 -9.45 32.56
CA ALA A 345 26.65 -8.88 33.90
C ALA A 345 28.10 -8.99 34.41
N PRO A 346 28.59 -8.05 35.24
CA PRO A 346 30.01 -7.89 35.54
C PRO A 346 30.51 -8.79 36.67
N SER A 347 31.78 -9.21 36.60
CA SER A 347 32.49 -10.00 37.61
C SER A 347 33.07 -9.14 38.75
N PRO A 348 33.24 -9.69 39.98
CA PRO A 348 34.19 -9.19 40.97
C PRO A 348 35.44 -10.10 41.07
N PRO A 349 36.56 -9.61 41.64
CA PRO A 349 37.88 -10.25 41.57
C PRO A 349 38.12 -11.28 42.67
N SER A 350 38.95 -12.28 42.35
CA SER A 350 39.38 -13.38 43.22
C SER A 350 40.78 -13.13 43.79
N GLY A 351 40.95 -13.43 45.08
CA GLY A 351 42.24 -13.50 45.78
C GLY A 351 42.41 -14.88 46.45
N HIS A 352 43.38 -15.63 45.93
CA HIS A 352 44.31 -16.65 46.48
C HIS A 352 44.04 -17.50 47.76
N PRO A 353 44.76 -18.66 47.91
CA PRO A 353 44.17 -19.96 48.27
C PRO A 353 44.67 -20.53 49.62
N CYS A 354 44.01 -21.57 50.16
CA CYS A 354 44.66 -22.66 50.92
C CYS A 354 43.76 -23.85 51.31
N ARG A 355 44.30 -25.06 51.04
CA ARG A 355 44.22 -26.36 51.76
C ARG A 355 42.88 -27.09 52.03
N VAL A 356 42.98 -28.41 51.83
CA VAL A 356 42.08 -29.57 52.07
C VAL A 356 42.69 -30.40 53.26
N PRO A 357 42.11 -31.46 53.93
CA PRO A 357 40.77 -32.11 54.07
C PRO A 357 40.37 -32.30 55.60
N PRO A 358 39.55 -33.28 56.11
CA PRO A 358 38.62 -34.29 55.54
C PRO A 358 37.19 -34.34 56.15
N ARG A 359 36.36 -35.21 55.55
CA ARG A 359 35.00 -35.68 55.92
C ARG A 359 34.93 -36.35 57.31
N PRO A 360 33.75 -36.43 57.96
CA PRO A 360 33.09 -37.75 58.02
C PRO A 360 31.53 -37.77 58.02
N THR A 361 31.01 -38.81 57.35
CA THR A 361 29.85 -39.71 57.61
C THR A 361 28.57 -39.29 58.37
N GLY A 362 27.44 -39.76 57.81
CA GLY A 362 26.20 -40.19 58.51
C GLY A 362 25.06 -39.16 58.46
N ALA A 363 23.77 -39.47 58.34
CA ALA A 363 23.01 -40.69 58.12
C ALA A 363 21.57 -40.23 57.75
N ALA A 364 20.82 -40.99 56.95
CA ALA A 364 19.34 -40.96 56.93
C ALA A 364 18.80 -41.85 58.09
N PRO A 365 17.48 -42.05 58.34
CA PRO A 365 16.19 -41.51 57.82
C PRO A 365 15.25 -41.15 59.03
N PRO A 366 13.93 -41.44 59.16
CA PRO A 366 12.77 -41.58 58.25
C PRO A 366 11.50 -40.74 58.73
N PRO A 367 10.28 -40.92 58.17
CA PRO A 367 9.16 -39.95 58.20
C PRO A 367 8.02 -40.29 59.20
N SER A 368 7.12 -39.33 59.45
CA SER A 368 5.87 -39.53 60.20
C SER A 368 4.68 -38.77 59.57
N SER A 369 3.93 -39.51 58.75
CA SER A 369 2.50 -39.88 58.87
C SER A 369 1.48 -39.00 59.63
N VAL A 370 0.21 -39.13 59.16
CA VAL A 370 -1.09 -39.07 59.92
C VAL A 370 -1.74 -37.66 60.02
N GLN A 371 -3.05 -37.36 59.81
CA GLN A 371 -4.35 -38.02 59.57
C GLN A 371 -5.32 -36.95 58.98
N GLN A 372 -6.12 -37.24 57.95
CA GLN A 372 -7.56 -37.62 57.97
C GLN A 372 -8.63 -36.57 58.34
N ARG A 373 -9.63 -36.53 57.44
CA ARG A 373 -11.10 -36.38 57.61
C ARG A 373 -11.66 -35.01 58.03
N HIS A 374 -12.58 -34.48 57.22
CA HIS A 374 -14.04 -34.60 57.45
C HIS A 374 -14.87 -34.02 56.28
N GLN A 375 -15.72 -34.86 55.68
CA GLN A 375 -17.08 -34.51 55.22
C GLN A 375 -18.06 -35.17 56.20
N PRO A 376 -19.32 -34.69 56.33
CA PRO A 376 -20.47 -35.24 55.58
C PRO A 376 -21.41 -34.14 55.00
N ALA A 377 -22.08 -34.33 53.84
CA ALA A 377 -23.44 -34.89 53.61
C ALA A 377 -24.55 -34.11 54.37
N SER A 378 -25.73 -33.69 53.89
CA SER A 378 -26.70 -34.04 52.83
C SER A 378 -27.76 -32.89 52.84
N VAL A 379 -28.66 -32.67 51.88
CA VAL A 379 -30.02 -33.25 51.79
C VAL A 379 -30.65 -32.91 50.43
N SER A 380 -31.35 -33.90 49.89
CA SER A 380 -32.01 -34.03 48.59
C SER A 380 -33.43 -33.41 48.45
N ASN A 381 -33.94 -33.54 47.22
CA ASN A 381 -35.35 -33.65 46.75
C ASN A 381 -36.05 -32.32 46.40
N HIS A 382 -36.78 -32.14 45.29
CA HIS A 382 -37.24 -32.99 44.17
C HIS A 382 -37.70 -32.04 43.02
N PRO A 383 -37.79 -32.49 41.75
CA PRO A 383 -38.50 -31.77 40.68
C PRO A 383 -39.85 -32.45 40.35
N LEU A 384 -40.85 -31.69 39.87
CA LEU A 384 -42.01 -32.20 39.10
C LEU A 384 -42.81 -31.06 38.40
N ASN A 385 -42.97 -31.24 37.08
CA ASN A 385 -44.06 -30.82 36.17
C ASN A 385 -44.37 -29.32 35.96
N ALA A 386 -44.73 -28.85 34.76
CA ALA A 386 -45.34 -29.51 33.59
C ALA A 386 -44.83 -28.94 32.26
#